data_AF-U1P9T0-F1
#
_entry.id   AF-U1P9T0-F1
#
_cell.length_a   1.000
_cell.length_b   1.000
_cell.length_c   1.000
_cell.angle_alpha   90.00
_cell.angle_beta   90.00
_cell.angle_gamma   90.00
#
_symmetry.space_group_name_H-M   'P 1'
#
loop_
_entity.id
_entity.type
_entity.pdbx_description
1 polymer ?
#
loop_
_entity_poly.entity_id
_entity_poly.type
_entity_poly.pdbx_seq_one_letter_code
_entity_poly.pdbx_strand_id
1 'polypeptide(L)'
;MGLFERLRGDSGPRVAFIGIDGVPHSLIAEHSDRFPNLTALIEDGAGSAIDSIVPPESSACWPALTTGVNPGETGVYGFQDRENGSYETYVPMGRDVQATRLWDRVTEADREATVLNVPVTFPPQRNVQRMVSGFLSPSVEKASHPEELTQTLDDGDYIIDVNAKLGHKDDKASLSITPTRRLTGGLSPSSSISRLTTGISFSASS
;
A
#
# COMPACT_ATOMS: atom_id res chain seq x y z
N MET A 1 8.73 -15.33 -14.30
CA MET A 1 7.57 -14.45 -14.61
C MET A 1 7.39 -13.54 -13.42
N GLY A 2 7.33 -12.21 -13.63
CA GLY A 2 7.35 -11.22 -12.52
C GLY A 2 5.98 -11.05 -11.85
N LEU A 3 5.96 -10.57 -10.60
CA LEU A 3 4.73 -10.31 -9.83
C LEU A 3 3.75 -9.42 -10.61
N PHE A 4 4.25 -8.33 -11.21
CA PHE A 4 3.42 -7.42 -12.01
C PHE A 4 2.85 -8.03 -13.29
N GLU A 5 3.45 -9.08 -13.84
CA GLU A 5 2.87 -9.80 -14.99
C GLU A 5 1.68 -10.65 -14.57
N ARG A 6 1.75 -11.24 -13.37
CA ARG A 6 0.66 -12.03 -12.78
C ARG A 6 -0.52 -11.15 -12.35
N LEU A 7 -0.30 -9.86 -12.09
CA LEU A 7 -1.32 -8.86 -11.72
C LEU A 7 -1.99 -8.17 -12.94
N ARG A 8 -1.70 -8.58 -14.18
CA ARG A 8 -2.25 -7.93 -15.38
C ARG A 8 -3.67 -8.43 -15.69
N GLY A 9 -4.65 -7.51 -15.76
CA GLY A 9 -5.91 -7.68 -16.51
C GLY A 9 -5.71 -7.38 -18.02
N ASP A 10 -6.76 -7.35 -18.83
CA ASP A 10 -6.63 -7.26 -20.31
C ASP A 10 -6.36 -5.83 -20.87
N SER A 11 -6.33 -5.69 -22.20
CA SER A 11 -5.69 -4.67 -23.07
C SER A 11 -6.01 -3.15 -22.93
N GLY A 12 -6.71 -2.71 -21.88
CA GLY A 12 -7.01 -1.28 -21.67
C GLY A 12 -5.85 -0.48 -21.02
N PRO A 13 -5.92 0.88 -21.04
CA PRO A 13 -4.97 1.72 -20.31
C PRO A 13 -5.03 1.40 -18.81
N ARG A 14 -3.87 1.29 -18.18
CA ARG A 14 -3.73 0.92 -16.76
C ARG A 14 -3.22 2.09 -15.96
N VAL A 15 -3.65 2.15 -14.70
CA VAL A 15 -3.23 3.18 -13.76
C VAL A 15 -2.67 2.49 -12.53
N ALA A 16 -1.46 2.88 -12.14
CA ALA A 16 -0.86 2.47 -10.87
C ALA A 16 -0.77 3.71 -9.97
N PHE A 17 -1.38 3.61 -8.79
CA PHE A 17 -1.17 4.54 -7.70
C PHE A 17 -0.17 3.92 -6.73
N ILE A 18 0.99 4.53 -6.56
CA ILE A 18 2.04 4.05 -5.65
C ILE A 18 2.21 5.11 -4.57
N GLY A 19 1.92 4.77 -3.33
CA GLY A 19 2.13 5.66 -2.20
C GLY A 19 3.31 5.20 -1.36
N ILE A 20 4.18 6.16 -1.03
CA ILE A 20 5.38 5.93 -0.26
C ILE A 20 5.20 6.55 1.11
N ASP A 21 4.95 5.71 2.12
CA ASP A 21 4.64 6.17 3.48
C ASP A 21 5.84 6.91 4.09
N GLY A 22 5.56 8.04 4.76
CA GLY A 22 6.55 8.86 5.45
C GLY A 22 7.58 9.57 4.56
N VAL A 23 7.34 9.72 3.25
CA VAL A 23 8.30 10.35 2.34
C VAL A 23 7.81 11.73 1.87
N PRO A 24 8.35 12.83 2.44
CA PRO A 24 8.03 14.17 1.97
C PRO A 24 8.72 14.47 0.63
N HIS A 25 8.11 15.34 -0.18
CA HIS A 25 8.65 15.77 -1.46
C HIS A 25 10.08 16.37 -1.34
N SER A 26 10.36 17.12 -0.28
CA SER A 26 11.67 17.72 -0.03
C SER A 26 12.78 16.68 0.05
N LEU A 27 12.53 15.51 0.64
CA LEU A 27 13.52 14.43 0.74
C LEU A 27 13.95 13.92 -0.63
N ILE A 28 13.00 13.81 -1.57
CA ILE A 28 13.28 13.39 -2.94
C ILE A 28 14.04 14.50 -3.67
N ALA A 29 13.60 15.75 -3.52
CA ALA A 29 14.20 16.90 -4.19
C ALA A 29 15.65 17.17 -3.73
N GLU A 30 15.96 17.02 -2.44
CA GLU A 30 17.29 17.24 -1.86
C GLU A 30 18.28 16.09 -2.16
N HIS A 31 17.78 14.94 -2.60
CA HIS A 31 18.58 13.72 -2.84
C HIS A 31 18.23 13.04 -4.16
N SER A 32 18.07 13.82 -5.22
CA SER A 32 17.69 13.34 -6.56
C SER A 32 18.64 12.25 -7.10
N ASP A 33 19.92 12.34 -6.77
CA ASP A 33 20.95 11.35 -7.11
C ASP A 33 20.68 9.96 -6.49
N ARG A 34 20.01 9.92 -5.33
CA ARG A 34 19.65 8.68 -4.64
C ARG A 34 18.30 8.12 -5.07
N PHE A 35 17.42 8.94 -5.65
CA PHE A 35 16.07 8.55 -6.07
C PHE A 35 15.84 8.73 -7.57
N PRO A 36 16.72 8.22 -8.45
CA PRO A 36 16.72 8.57 -9.87
C PRO A 36 15.40 8.25 -10.58
N ASN A 37 14.71 7.17 -10.19
CA ASN A 37 13.42 6.82 -10.77
C ASN A 37 12.29 7.77 -10.35
N LEU A 38 12.28 8.23 -9.08
CA LEU A 38 11.26 9.17 -8.61
C LEU A 38 11.51 10.56 -9.18
N THR A 39 12.79 10.96 -9.27
CA THR A 39 13.18 12.19 -9.94
C THR A 39 12.75 12.20 -11.41
N ALA A 40 13.05 11.13 -12.16
CA ALA A 40 12.63 11.03 -13.55
C ALA A 40 11.10 11.10 -13.71
N LEU A 41 10.33 10.43 -12.84
CA LEU A 41 8.86 10.51 -12.86
C LEU A 41 8.33 11.94 -12.62
N ILE A 42 8.99 12.72 -11.76
CA ILE A 42 8.62 14.11 -11.49
C ILE A 42 8.99 15.01 -12.67
N GLU A 43 10.18 14.83 -13.25
CA GLU A 43 10.70 15.63 -14.36
C GLU A 43 9.96 15.39 -15.69
N ASP A 44 9.66 14.14 -16.02
CA ASP A 44 8.95 13.76 -17.26
C ASP A 44 7.44 14.04 -17.18
N GLY A 45 6.92 14.21 -15.96
CA GLY A 45 5.49 14.39 -15.69
C GLY A 45 5.20 15.66 -14.92
N ALA A 46 4.57 15.51 -13.76
CA ALA A 46 4.30 16.59 -12.83
C ALA A 46 4.51 16.09 -11.40
N GLY A 47 5.17 16.89 -10.57
CA GLY A 47 5.35 16.60 -9.15
C GLY A 47 5.50 17.88 -8.33
N SER A 48 4.84 17.92 -7.19
CA SER A 48 4.97 18.99 -6.21
C SER A 48 4.71 18.43 -4.81
N ALA A 49 5.08 19.20 -3.79
CA ALA A 49 4.61 18.92 -2.44
C ALA A 49 3.07 18.99 -2.41
N ILE A 50 2.47 18.13 -1.59
CA ILE A 50 1.03 18.11 -1.28
C ILE A 50 0.85 18.27 0.22
N ASP A 51 -0.25 18.91 0.61
CA ASP A 51 -0.63 18.98 2.01
C ASP A 51 -1.16 17.63 2.48
N SER A 52 -0.69 17.21 3.66
CA SER A 52 -1.22 16.02 4.33
C SER A 52 -2.55 16.32 5.01
N ILE A 53 -3.21 15.27 5.46
CA ILE A 53 -4.39 15.38 6.31
C ILE A 53 -4.00 15.75 7.74
N VAL A 54 -4.98 16.21 8.53
CA VAL A 54 -4.82 16.42 9.97
C VAL A 54 -5.72 15.44 10.70
N PRO A 55 -5.18 14.56 11.56
CA PRO A 55 -3.77 14.41 11.91
C PRO A 55 -2.94 13.72 10.79
N PRO A 56 -1.65 14.08 10.62
CA PRO A 56 -0.78 13.50 9.59
C PRO A 56 -0.23 12.12 10.02
N GLU A 57 -1.16 11.22 10.34
CA GLU A 57 -0.91 9.87 10.83
C GLU A 57 -1.37 8.89 9.74
N SER A 58 -0.57 7.86 9.42
CA SER A 58 -0.80 6.96 8.29
C SER A 58 -2.20 6.32 8.32
N SER A 59 -2.71 5.91 9.49
CA SER A 59 -4.06 5.34 9.57
C SER A 59 -5.19 6.34 9.33
N ALA A 60 -4.95 7.65 9.44
CA ALA A 60 -5.89 8.69 9.02
C ALA A 60 -5.66 9.09 7.55
N CYS A 61 -4.39 9.24 7.15
CA CYS A 61 -3.97 9.63 5.81
C CYS A 61 -4.45 8.65 4.73
N TRP A 62 -4.26 7.34 4.93
CA TRP A 62 -4.56 6.34 3.91
C TRP A 62 -6.06 6.17 3.62
N PRO A 63 -6.96 6.11 4.63
CA PRO A 63 -8.38 6.23 4.39
C PRO A 63 -8.76 7.52 3.67
N ALA A 64 -8.22 8.68 4.07
CA ALA A 64 -8.52 9.93 3.41
C ALA A 64 -8.10 9.92 1.92
N LEU A 65 -6.88 9.46 1.65
CA LEU A 65 -6.33 9.35 0.30
C LEU A 65 -7.14 8.39 -0.59
N THR A 66 -7.61 7.28 -0.03
CA THR A 66 -8.33 6.25 -0.80
C THR A 66 -9.83 6.49 -0.93
N THR A 67 -10.40 7.39 -0.14
CA THR A 67 -11.84 7.74 -0.18
C THR A 67 -12.10 9.11 -0.81
N GLY A 68 -11.12 10.01 -0.76
CA GLY A 68 -11.24 11.41 -1.20
C GLY A 68 -11.90 12.34 -0.18
N VAL A 69 -12.13 11.88 1.06
CA VAL A 69 -12.76 12.66 2.12
C VAL A 69 -11.87 12.75 3.37
N ASN A 70 -12.15 13.69 4.27
CA ASN A 70 -11.31 13.95 5.45
C ASN A 70 -11.63 13.00 6.62
N PRO A 71 -10.83 12.96 7.71
CA PRO A 71 -11.00 12.06 8.85
C PRO A 71 -12.36 12.16 9.53
N GLY A 72 -13.00 13.33 9.50
CA GLY A 72 -14.35 13.52 10.01
C GLY A 72 -15.43 12.78 9.22
N GLU A 73 -15.18 12.49 7.94
CA GLU A 73 -16.06 11.70 7.08
C GLU A 73 -15.61 10.23 6.96
N THR A 74 -14.30 9.95 6.99
CA THR A 74 -13.82 8.56 7.02
C THR A 74 -14.08 7.89 8.36
N GLY A 75 -14.20 8.65 9.45
CA GLY A 75 -14.39 8.15 10.80
C GLY A 75 -13.13 7.56 11.44
N VAL A 76 -11.95 7.71 10.81
CA VAL A 76 -10.68 7.18 11.33
C VAL A 76 -9.69 8.31 11.55
N TYR A 77 -9.28 8.48 12.81
CA TYR A 77 -8.43 9.59 13.26
C TYR A 77 -7.00 9.18 13.63
N GLY A 78 -6.69 7.88 13.71
CA GLY A 78 -5.38 7.38 14.14
C GLY A 78 -5.41 5.90 14.52
N PHE A 79 -4.26 5.34 14.91
CA PHE A 79 -4.14 3.92 15.28
C PHE A 79 -4.87 3.53 16.57
N GLN A 80 -5.33 4.53 17.32
CA GLN A 80 -6.10 4.32 18.51
C GLN A 80 -7.27 5.28 18.48
N ASP A 81 -8.46 4.70 18.42
CA ASP A 81 -9.72 5.43 18.49
C ASP A 81 -10.51 4.97 19.72
N ARG A 82 -11.65 5.58 19.97
CA ARG A 82 -12.45 5.38 21.16
C ARG A 82 -13.90 5.06 20.84
N GLU A 83 -14.44 4.11 21.58
CA GLU A 83 -15.85 3.75 21.46
C GLU A 83 -16.75 4.92 21.84
N ASN A 84 -17.80 5.15 21.05
CA ASN A 84 -18.73 6.23 21.28
C ASN A 84 -19.44 6.07 22.64
N GLY A 85 -19.32 7.07 23.51
CA GLY A 85 -19.90 7.04 24.85
C GLY A 85 -19.10 6.23 25.89
N SER A 86 -17.89 5.75 25.55
CA SER A 86 -17.01 5.00 26.45
C SER A 86 -15.59 5.59 26.49
N TYR A 87 -14.79 5.16 27.46
CA TYR A 87 -13.34 5.38 27.49
C TYR A 87 -12.53 4.22 26.89
N GLU A 88 -13.21 3.16 26.47
CA GLU A 88 -12.58 2.01 25.82
C GLU A 88 -12.04 2.40 24.44
N THR A 89 -10.82 1.92 24.18
CA THR A 89 -10.10 2.22 22.96
C THR A 89 -10.00 1.00 22.07
N TYR A 90 -9.99 1.20 20.77
CA TYR A 90 -9.78 0.15 19.79
C TYR A 90 -8.80 0.62 18.70
N VAL A 91 -8.30 -0.34 17.91
CA VAL A 91 -7.48 -0.05 16.72
C VAL A 91 -8.41 -0.06 15.52
N PRO A 92 -8.56 1.07 14.79
CA PRO A 92 -9.37 1.10 13.60
C PRO A 92 -8.86 0.16 12.52
N MET A 93 -9.79 -0.54 11.89
CA MET A 93 -9.59 -1.55 10.87
C MET A 93 -10.40 -1.17 9.63
N GLY A 94 -10.31 -1.98 8.56
CA GLY A 94 -10.95 -1.65 7.27
C GLY A 94 -12.45 -1.41 7.36
N ARG A 95 -13.14 -2.12 8.25
CA ARG A 95 -14.59 -1.97 8.49
C ARG A 95 -14.99 -0.65 9.16
N ASP A 96 -14.04 0.03 9.79
CA ASP A 96 -14.29 1.25 10.55
C ASP A 96 -14.23 2.50 9.63
N VAL A 97 -13.80 2.33 8.38
CA VAL A 97 -13.81 3.41 7.38
C VAL A 97 -15.20 3.61 6.81
N GLN A 98 -15.80 4.77 7.10
CA GLN A 98 -17.21 5.11 6.84
C GLN A 98 -17.42 5.80 5.48
N ALA A 99 -16.54 5.56 4.52
CA ALA A 99 -16.61 6.16 3.20
C ALA A 99 -16.23 5.17 2.10
N THR A 100 -16.87 5.29 0.94
CA THR A 100 -16.57 4.48 -0.24
C THR A 100 -15.12 4.71 -0.66
N ARG A 101 -14.39 3.64 -0.98
CA ARG A 101 -13.00 3.75 -1.45
C ARG A 101 -12.91 3.76 -2.96
N LEU A 102 -11.72 4.11 -3.47
CA LEU A 102 -11.44 4.19 -4.90
C LEU A 102 -11.65 2.85 -5.59
N TRP A 103 -11.19 1.75 -4.98
CA TRP A 103 -11.38 0.41 -5.54
C TRP A 103 -12.82 -0.08 -5.47
N ASP A 104 -13.63 0.37 -4.50
CA ASP A 104 -15.07 0.05 -4.48
C ASP A 104 -15.74 0.67 -5.70
N ARG A 105 -15.44 1.94 -6.01
CA ARG A 105 -15.93 2.62 -7.22
C ARG A 105 -15.45 1.95 -8.52
N VAL A 106 -14.22 1.43 -8.53
CA VAL A 106 -13.69 0.69 -9.69
C VAL A 106 -14.43 -0.63 -9.88
N THR A 107 -14.64 -1.40 -8.80
CA THR A 107 -15.44 -2.63 -8.83
C THR A 107 -16.89 -2.35 -9.25
N GLU A 108 -17.52 -1.29 -8.71
CA GLU A 108 -18.90 -0.87 -9.07
C GLU A 108 -19.04 -0.47 -10.55
N ALA A 109 -17.93 -0.04 -11.18
CA ALA A 109 -17.87 0.25 -12.60
C ALA A 109 -17.51 -0.98 -13.47
N ASP A 110 -17.65 -2.20 -12.92
CA ASP A 110 -17.31 -3.47 -13.56
C ASP A 110 -15.84 -3.56 -14.02
N ARG A 111 -14.93 -2.93 -13.26
CA ARG A 111 -13.48 -2.94 -13.54
C ARG A 111 -12.69 -3.66 -12.46
N GLU A 112 -11.46 -4.02 -12.81
CA GLU A 112 -10.60 -4.81 -11.96
C GLU A 112 -9.62 -3.93 -11.16
N ALA A 113 -9.57 -4.15 -9.85
CA ALA A 113 -8.66 -3.47 -8.94
C ALA A 113 -7.82 -4.48 -8.14
N THR A 114 -6.53 -4.20 -8.01
CA THR A 114 -5.61 -4.90 -7.11
C THR A 114 -5.08 -3.92 -6.07
N VAL A 115 -5.25 -4.24 -4.78
CA VAL A 115 -4.84 -3.39 -3.66
C VAL A 115 -3.74 -4.11 -2.87
N LEU A 116 -2.59 -3.47 -2.65
CA LEU A 116 -1.44 -4.08 -1.98
C LEU A 116 -0.92 -3.19 -0.86
N ASN A 117 -0.86 -3.77 0.35
CA ASN A 117 -0.25 -3.17 1.53
C ASN A 117 -0.84 -1.81 1.93
N VAL A 118 -2.14 -1.59 1.68
CA VAL A 118 -2.82 -0.34 2.06
C VAL A 118 -3.23 -0.39 3.54
N PRO A 119 -2.86 0.60 4.37
CA PRO A 119 -3.23 0.62 5.78
C PRO A 119 -4.74 0.70 6.01
N VAL A 120 -5.17 0.19 7.17
CA VAL A 120 -6.57 0.19 7.59
C VAL A 120 -7.46 -0.52 6.56
N THR A 121 -7.05 -1.68 6.06
CA THR A 121 -7.88 -2.51 5.15
C THR A 121 -8.07 -3.93 5.66
N PHE A 122 -7.58 -4.27 6.85
CA PHE A 122 -7.80 -5.59 7.44
C PHE A 122 -9.22 -5.69 8.02
N PRO A 123 -9.93 -6.82 7.90
CA PRO A 123 -9.61 -7.95 7.02
C PRO A 123 -9.77 -7.56 5.54
N PRO A 124 -9.04 -8.21 4.62
CA PRO A 124 -9.09 -7.85 3.20
C PRO A 124 -10.52 -7.94 2.65
N GLN A 125 -10.91 -6.93 1.88
CA GLN A 125 -12.18 -6.90 1.17
C GLN A 125 -12.25 -7.98 0.10
N ARG A 126 -13.41 -8.65 -0.02
CA ARG A 126 -13.62 -9.76 -0.95
C ARG A 126 -14.28 -9.36 -2.27
N ASN A 127 -14.86 -8.15 -2.33
CA ASN A 127 -15.46 -7.57 -3.55
C ASN A 127 -14.41 -6.99 -4.51
N VAL A 128 -13.15 -6.89 -4.08
CA VAL A 128 -12.04 -6.45 -4.91
C VAL A 128 -11.34 -7.67 -5.51
N GLN A 129 -10.90 -7.59 -6.77
CA GLN A 129 -10.29 -8.70 -7.49
C GLN A 129 -9.14 -9.33 -6.70
N ARG A 130 -8.26 -8.50 -6.12
CA ARG A 130 -7.13 -8.92 -5.29
C ARG A 130 -6.85 -7.87 -4.23
N MET A 131 -6.64 -8.30 -2.99
CA MET A 131 -6.27 -7.42 -1.90
C MET A 131 -5.25 -8.08 -0.97
N VAL A 132 -4.21 -7.33 -0.60
CA VAL A 132 -3.33 -7.61 0.54
C VAL A 132 -3.41 -6.42 1.48
N SER A 133 -3.84 -6.67 2.71
CA SER A 133 -3.98 -5.63 3.71
C SER A 133 -2.64 -5.09 4.17
N GLY A 134 -2.64 -3.82 4.59
CA GLY A 134 -1.46 -3.12 5.08
C GLY A 134 -0.92 -3.62 6.41
N PHE A 135 0.06 -2.89 6.94
CA PHE A 135 0.62 -3.13 8.26
C PHE A 135 -0.47 -3.14 9.37
N LEU A 136 -0.16 -3.76 10.51
CA LEU A 136 -1.10 -4.27 11.54
C LEU A 136 -1.87 -5.54 11.16
N SER A 137 -1.71 -6.05 9.94
CA SER A 137 -2.24 -7.37 9.59
C SER A 137 -1.46 -8.50 10.28
N PRO A 138 -2.14 -9.57 10.75
CA PRO A 138 -1.52 -10.61 11.57
C PRO A 138 -0.60 -11.58 10.81
N SER A 139 -0.88 -11.87 9.54
CA SER A 139 -0.07 -12.72 8.66
C SER A 139 -0.46 -12.50 7.20
N VAL A 140 0.40 -12.89 6.24
CA VAL A 140 0.10 -12.84 4.79
C VAL A 140 -1.19 -13.59 4.47
N GLU A 141 -1.31 -14.82 4.96
CA GLU A 141 -2.50 -15.66 4.79
C GLU A 141 -3.81 -14.97 5.20
N LYS A 142 -3.82 -14.30 6.35
CA LYS A 142 -5.03 -13.61 6.84
C LYS A 142 -5.24 -12.24 6.20
N ALA A 143 -4.16 -11.62 5.71
CA ALA A 143 -4.18 -10.30 5.12
C ALA A 143 -4.56 -10.31 3.64
N SER A 144 -4.51 -11.46 2.98
CA SER A 144 -4.62 -11.57 1.52
C SER A 144 -5.90 -12.26 1.05
N HIS A 145 -6.38 -11.86 -0.12
CA HIS A 145 -7.49 -12.45 -0.84
C HIS A 145 -7.33 -12.18 -2.35
N PRO A 146 -7.66 -13.13 -3.24
CA PRO A 146 -8.09 -14.51 -2.98
C PRO A 146 -6.90 -15.43 -2.62
N GLU A 147 -7.14 -16.71 -2.36
CA GLU A 147 -6.12 -17.67 -1.88
C GLU A 147 -4.95 -17.83 -2.88
N GLU A 148 -5.21 -17.70 -4.18
CA GLU A 148 -4.17 -17.76 -5.22
C GLU A 148 -3.15 -16.60 -5.09
N LEU A 149 -3.60 -15.46 -4.56
CA LEU A 149 -2.72 -14.34 -4.25
C LEU A 149 -1.82 -14.69 -3.07
N THR A 150 -2.34 -15.33 -2.02
CA THR A 150 -1.56 -15.78 -0.87
C THR A 150 -0.39 -16.66 -1.31
N GLN A 151 -0.66 -17.68 -2.12
CA GLN A 151 0.39 -18.58 -2.64
C GLN A 151 1.45 -17.82 -3.43
N THR A 152 1.04 -16.85 -4.26
CA THR A 152 1.96 -16.02 -5.04
C THR A 152 2.87 -15.16 -4.15
N LEU A 153 2.35 -14.67 -3.02
CA LEU A 153 3.10 -13.87 -2.07
C LEU A 153 4.07 -14.72 -1.24
N ASP A 154 3.64 -15.91 -0.82
CA ASP A 154 4.48 -16.85 -0.07
C ASP A 154 5.64 -17.36 -0.93
N ASP A 155 5.39 -17.74 -2.19
CA ASP A 155 6.43 -18.10 -3.17
C ASP A 155 7.44 -16.97 -3.42
N GLY A 156 7.01 -15.72 -3.20
CA GLY A 156 7.80 -14.51 -3.38
C GLY A 156 8.53 -14.04 -2.12
N ASP A 157 8.46 -14.80 -1.02
CA ASP A 157 8.96 -14.39 0.30
C ASP A 157 8.45 -12.99 0.70
N TYR A 158 7.19 -12.69 0.40
CA TYR A 158 6.61 -11.36 0.60
C TYR A 158 6.49 -11.03 2.09
N ILE A 159 6.89 -9.81 2.45
CA ILE A 159 6.84 -9.30 3.82
C ILE A 159 5.90 -8.09 3.83
N ILE A 160 4.79 -8.20 4.59
CA ILE A 160 3.81 -7.11 4.76
C ILE A 160 4.45 -5.92 5.46
N ASP A 161 5.15 -6.19 6.55
CA ASP A 161 5.75 -5.17 7.40
C ASP A 161 7.02 -5.67 8.08
N VAL A 162 7.87 -4.74 8.49
CA VAL A 162 9.06 -5.03 9.29
C VAL A 162 8.65 -5.66 10.62
N ASN A 163 9.45 -6.62 11.09
CA ASN A 163 9.24 -7.17 12.42
C ASN A 163 9.71 -6.16 13.48
N ALA A 164 8.82 -5.28 13.90
CA ALA A 164 9.10 -4.20 14.85
C ALA A 164 9.69 -4.71 16.19
N LYS A 165 9.43 -5.96 16.59
CA LYS A 165 10.00 -6.56 17.81
C LYS A 165 11.52 -6.72 17.75
N LEU A 166 12.09 -6.77 16.55
CA LEU A 166 13.54 -6.78 16.35
C LEU A 166 14.16 -5.38 16.58
N GLY A 167 13.33 -4.33 16.61
CA GLY A 167 13.64 -2.93 16.94
C GLY A 167 14.52 -2.72 18.16
N HIS A 168 14.31 -3.54 19.19
CA HIS A 168 14.93 -3.41 20.51
C HIS A 168 16.21 -4.24 20.67
N LYS A 169 16.67 -4.92 19.63
CA LYS A 169 17.92 -5.68 19.67
C LYS A 169 19.09 -4.80 19.23
N ASP A 170 20.23 -4.96 19.90
CA ASP A 170 21.48 -4.28 19.54
C ASP A 170 21.94 -4.66 18.12
N ASP A 171 21.73 -5.93 17.75
CA ASP A 171 21.93 -6.42 16.39
C ASP A 171 20.69 -6.15 15.52
N LYS A 172 20.84 -5.17 14.62
CA LYS A 172 19.81 -4.74 13.67
C LYS A 172 19.91 -5.42 12.30
N ALA A 173 20.81 -6.38 12.11
CA ALA A 173 20.96 -7.08 10.82
C ALA A 173 19.68 -7.85 10.41
N SER A 174 18.87 -8.26 11.39
CA SER A 174 17.57 -8.91 11.18
C SER A 174 16.37 -7.94 11.16
N LEU A 175 16.59 -6.69 11.57
CA LEU A 175 15.64 -5.56 11.45
C LEU A 175 15.57 -5.10 9.99
N SER A 176 16.71 -5.11 9.31
CA SER A 176 16.74 -4.91 7.87
C SER A 176 16.15 -6.14 7.19
N ILE A 177 15.02 -5.95 6.52
CA ILE A 177 14.60 -6.85 5.47
C ILE A 177 15.69 -6.80 4.40
N THR A 178 16.55 -7.80 4.37
CA THR A 178 17.49 -8.01 3.26
C THR A 178 16.64 -8.09 1.99
N PRO A 179 16.92 -7.31 0.93
CA PRO A 179 16.12 -7.34 -0.28
C PRO A 179 16.13 -8.75 -0.86
N THR A 180 15.03 -9.47 -0.66
CA THR A 180 14.88 -10.82 -1.20
C THR A 180 14.79 -10.70 -2.73
N ARG A 181 15.65 -11.49 -3.38
CA ARG A 181 15.74 -11.87 -4.80
C ARG A 181 14.96 -11.07 -5.85
N ARG A 182 15.69 -10.64 -6.91
CA ARG A 182 15.17 -10.11 -8.18
C ARG A 182 13.85 -10.78 -8.61
N LEU A 183 12.80 -9.98 -8.79
CA LEU A 183 11.57 -10.35 -9.50
C LEU A 183 11.68 -10.14 -11.03
N THR A 184 12.89 -10.14 -11.60
CA THR A 184 13.10 -9.99 -13.05
C THR A 184 13.49 -11.34 -13.67
N GLY A 185 12.52 -12.00 -14.30
CA GLY A 185 12.85 -12.97 -15.35
C GLY A 185 13.40 -12.19 -16.55
N GLY A 186 14.70 -12.31 -16.79
CA GLY A 186 15.40 -11.90 -18.02
C GLY A 186 15.10 -10.51 -18.58
N LEU A 187 15.92 -9.51 -18.23
CA LEU A 187 16.44 -8.43 -19.11
C LEU A 187 17.27 -7.45 -18.25
N SER A 188 18.46 -7.08 -18.77
CA SER A 188 19.45 -6.04 -18.42
C SER A 188 19.65 -5.52 -16.96
N PRO A 189 20.90 -5.34 -16.48
CA PRO A 189 21.21 -4.89 -15.13
C PRO A 189 21.24 -3.35 -15.01
N SER A 190 20.08 -2.70 -14.87
CA SER A 190 20.06 -1.27 -14.48
C SER A 190 18.66 -0.81 -14.05
N SER A 191 18.19 -1.28 -12.89
CA SER A 191 17.14 -0.62 -12.08
C SER A 191 16.69 -1.57 -10.97
N SER A 192 17.17 -1.34 -9.75
CA SER A 192 16.65 -2.01 -8.55
C SER A 192 15.40 -1.26 -8.09
N ILE A 193 14.21 -1.79 -8.35
CA ILE A 193 13.00 -1.43 -7.60
C ILE A 193 12.66 -2.64 -6.74
N SER A 194 13.15 -2.61 -5.51
CA SER A 194 12.88 -3.63 -4.49
C SER A 194 12.31 -2.91 -3.27
N ARG A 195 10.99 -2.72 -3.24
CA ARG A 195 10.14 -2.38 -2.09
C ARG A 195 8.78 -1.98 -2.65
N LEU A 196 7.72 -2.72 -2.33
CA LEU A 196 6.37 -2.18 -2.45
C LEU A 196 6.05 -1.48 -1.14
N THR A 197 6.48 -0.23 -1.09
CA THR A 197 5.71 0.83 -0.47
C THR A 197 4.29 0.74 -1.03
N THR A 198 3.31 0.80 -0.14
CA THR A 198 1.88 0.63 -0.42
C THR A 198 1.47 0.97 -1.86
N GLY A 199 0.88 0.01 -2.56
CA GLY A 199 0.56 0.13 -3.98
C GLY A 199 -0.89 -0.21 -4.26
N ILE A 200 -1.54 0.57 -5.10
CA ILE A 200 -2.86 0.28 -5.65
C ILE A 200 -2.71 0.25 -7.17
N SER A 201 -3.14 -0.83 -7.80
CA SER A 201 -3.10 -0.97 -9.25
C SER A 201 -4.52 -1.18 -9.78
N PHE A 202 -4.84 -0.49 -10.86
CA PHE A 202 -6.12 -0.58 -11.56
C PHE A 202 -5.88 -1.06 -12.98
N SER A 203 -6.70 -2.00 -13.44
CA SER A 203 -6.72 -2.43 -14.83
C SER A 203 -8.11 -2.24 -15.40
N ALA A 204 -8.19 -1.53 -16.51
CA ALA A 204 -9.40 -1.49 -17.32
C ALA A 204 -9.43 -2.76 -18.20
N SER A 205 -10.25 -3.73 -17.85
CA SER A 205 -10.70 -4.73 -18.84
C SER A 205 -11.77 -4.05 -19.71
N SER A 206 -11.64 -4.22 -21.03
CA SER A 206 -12.58 -3.68 -22.04
C SER A 206 -13.68 -4.69 -22.31
#